data_AF-A0A060C834-F1
#
_entry.id   AF-A0A060C834-F1
#
_cell.length_a   1.000
_cell.length_b   1.000
_cell.length_c   1.000
_cell.angle_alpha   90.00
_cell.angle_beta   90.00
_cell.angle_gamma   90.00
#
_symmetry.space_group_name_H-M   'P 1'
#
loop_
_entity.id
_entity.type
_entity.pdbx_description
1 polymer ?
#
loop_
_entity_poly.entity_id
_entity_poly.type
_entity_poly.pdbx_seq_one_letter_code
_entity_poly.pdbx_strand_id
1 'polypeptide(L)'
;DFPPSEESMKGGIDEFSIEALVTQENLERTQVTCKVHSDTFLPPRYINNLKFRYFFDISELVAAGQTIDDITIEVYYDENDAAYGKPATISEPLTGTEEICITLR
;
A
#
# COMPACT_ATOMS: atom_id res chain seq x y z
N ASP A 1 -8.37 -13.91 39.21
CA ASP A 1 -8.34 -14.02 37.74
C ASP A 1 -6.95 -14.33 37.24
N PHE A 2 -6.75 -15.60 36.92
CA PHE A 2 -5.63 -16.11 36.15
C PHE A 2 -6.21 -17.06 35.10
N PRO A 3 -5.88 -16.91 33.81
CA PRO A 3 -4.92 -15.97 33.26
C PRO A 3 -5.47 -14.53 33.10
N PRO A 4 -4.59 -13.52 32.97
CA PRO A 4 -4.99 -12.19 32.51
C PRO A 4 -5.62 -12.27 31.11
N SER A 5 -6.51 -11.32 30.76
CA SER A 5 -7.17 -11.32 29.46
C SER A 5 -6.20 -10.95 28.34
N GLU A 6 -6.31 -11.59 27.18
CA GLU A 6 -5.52 -11.25 26.00
C GLU A 6 -5.77 -9.81 25.54
N GLU A 7 -6.96 -9.27 25.78
CA GLU A 7 -7.29 -7.87 25.50
C GLU A 7 -6.39 -6.88 26.25
N SER A 8 -5.99 -7.21 27.48
CA SER A 8 -5.03 -6.41 28.24
C SER A 8 -3.62 -6.38 27.61
N MET A 9 -3.33 -7.29 26.68
CA MET A 9 -2.05 -7.42 25.97
C MET A 9 -2.08 -6.81 24.55
N LYS A 10 -3.26 -6.47 24.01
CA LYS A 10 -3.42 -5.97 22.64
C LYS A 10 -2.92 -4.55 22.41
N GLY A 11 -2.95 -3.70 23.45
CA GLY A 11 -2.75 -2.24 23.31
C GLY A 11 -1.40 -1.79 22.77
N GLY A 12 -0.42 -2.69 22.59
CA GLY A 12 0.90 -2.39 22.04
C GLY A 12 1.29 -3.20 20.80
N ILE A 13 0.39 -4.00 20.22
CA ILE A 13 0.68 -4.83 19.05
C ILE A 13 0.25 -4.08 17.79
N ASP A 14 1.21 -3.82 16.90
CA ASP A 14 0.92 -3.41 15.54
C ASP A 14 0.81 -4.66 14.65
N GLU A 15 -0.42 -5.08 14.37
CA GLU A 15 -0.67 -6.27 13.55
C GLU A 15 -0.48 -6.00 12.05
N PHE A 16 -0.45 -4.73 11.62
CA PHE A 16 -0.44 -4.36 10.21
C PHE A 16 0.49 -3.19 9.96
N SER A 17 1.65 -3.48 9.38
CA SER A 17 2.62 -2.47 9.01
C SER A 17 2.98 -2.56 7.53
N ILE A 18 3.57 -1.48 7.01
CA ILE A 18 4.06 -1.41 5.65
C ILE A 18 5.48 -0.89 5.68
N GLU A 19 6.38 -1.59 5.00
CA GLU A 19 7.71 -1.10 4.68
C GLU A 19 7.72 -0.65 3.21
N ALA A 20 8.30 0.51 2.94
CA ALA A 20 8.41 1.03 1.59
C ALA A 20 9.85 1.50 1.30
N LEU A 21 10.30 1.27 0.07
CA LEU A 21 11.61 1.67 -0.42
C LEU A 21 11.46 2.36 -1.78
N VAL A 22 11.96 3.58 -1.91
CA VAL A 22 12.17 4.21 -3.22
C VAL A 22 13.36 3.53 -3.87
N THR A 23 13.10 2.77 -4.93
CA THR A 23 14.13 1.97 -5.62
C THR A 23 14.73 2.72 -6.79
N GLN A 24 13.95 3.58 -7.42
CA GLN A 24 14.42 4.47 -8.47
C GLN A 24 13.58 5.74 -8.49
N GLU A 25 14.23 6.87 -8.74
CA GLU A 25 13.60 8.15 -8.98
C GLU A 25 14.35 8.85 -10.12
N ASN A 26 13.61 9.36 -11.10
CA ASN A 26 14.13 10.16 -12.19
C ASN A 26 13.11 11.25 -12.57
N LEU A 27 13.40 12.01 -13.63
CA LEU A 27 12.58 13.15 -14.05
C LEU A 27 11.15 12.78 -14.49
N GLU A 28 10.90 11.52 -14.83
CA GLU A 28 9.63 11.06 -15.43
C GLU A 28 8.98 9.92 -14.63
N ARG A 29 9.63 9.41 -13.56
CA ARG A 29 9.15 8.24 -12.83
C ARG A 29 9.71 8.13 -11.41
N THR A 30 8.84 7.73 -10.49
CA THR A 30 9.19 7.18 -9.17
C THR A 30 8.79 5.71 -9.11
N GLN A 31 9.73 4.85 -8.71
CA GLN A 31 9.51 3.43 -8.48
C GLN A 31 9.64 3.12 -7.00
N VAL A 32 8.59 2.53 -6.43
CA VAL A 32 8.52 2.17 -5.00
C VAL A 32 8.31 0.67 -4.87
N THR A 33 9.06 0.03 -3.98
CA THR A 33 8.79 -1.33 -3.52
C THR A 33 8.09 -1.25 -2.17
N CYS A 34 6.91 -1.86 -2.07
CA CYS A 34 6.13 -1.90 -0.84
C CYS A 34 6.00 -3.34 -0.34
N LYS A 35 6.20 -3.54 0.95
CA LYS A 35 6.00 -4.81 1.63
C LYS A 35 4.95 -4.64 2.72
N VAL A 36 3.87 -5.41 2.63
CA VAL A 36 2.76 -5.38 3.59
C VAL A 36 2.94 -6.52 4.58
N HIS A 37 2.86 -6.20 5.87
CA HIS A 37 2.97 -7.16 6.96
C HIS A 37 1.59 -7.42 7.58
N SER A 38 1.33 -8.68 7.90
CA SER A 38 0.12 -9.13 8.60
C SER A 38 0.54 -10.01 9.77
N ASP A 39 0.99 -9.38 10.84
CA ASP A 39 1.51 -10.01 12.05
C ASP A 39 0.39 -10.24 13.07
N THR A 40 -0.74 -10.80 12.60
CA THR A 40 -1.89 -11.09 13.46
C THR A 40 -1.52 -12.15 14.50
N PHE A 41 -1.82 -11.87 15.77
CA PHE A 41 -1.32 -12.73 16.85
C PHE A 41 -2.37 -13.07 17.91
N LEU A 42 -3.32 -12.18 18.24
CA LEU A 42 -4.31 -12.42 19.31
C LEU A 42 -5.77 -12.23 18.85
N PRO A 43 -6.38 -13.23 18.20
CA PRO A 43 -5.78 -14.48 17.70
C PRO A 43 -5.12 -14.29 16.31
N PRO A 44 -4.26 -15.23 15.88
CA PRO A 44 -3.77 -15.27 14.50
C PRO A 44 -4.94 -15.52 13.54
N ARG A 45 -4.98 -14.78 12.43
CA ARG A 45 -6.07 -14.86 11.46
C ARG A 45 -5.62 -14.46 10.06
N TYR A 46 -6.24 -15.06 9.06
CA TYR A 46 -6.09 -14.62 7.68
C TYR A 46 -6.90 -13.35 7.43
N ILE A 47 -6.29 -12.40 6.72
CA ILE A 47 -6.96 -11.21 6.19
C ILE A 47 -6.95 -11.29 4.67
N ASN A 48 -8.12 -11.35 4.07
CA ASN A 48 -8.27 -11.57 2.62
C ASN A 48 -8.45 -10.28 1.81
N ASN A 49 -8.46 -9.12 2.47
CA ASN A 49 -8.81 -7.83 1.88
C ASN A 49 -7.90 -6.71 2.40
N LEU A 50 -6.63 -7.03 2.67
CA LEU A 50 -5.62 -6.02 3.00
C LEU A 50 -5.47 -5.08 1.81
N LYS A 51 -5.51 -3.79 2.11
CA LYS A 51 -5.35 -2.73 1.13
C LYS A 51 -4.49 -1.65 1.73
N PHE A 52 -3.69 -1.03 0.88
CA PHE A 52 -3.00 0.19 1.25
C PHE A 52 -3.11 1.23 0.15
N ARG A 53 -2.85 2.48 0.54
CA ARG A 53 -2.87 3.62 -0.37
C ARG A 53 -1.49 4.26 -0.41
N TYR A 54 -1.01 4.51 -1.62
CA TYR A 54 0.14 5.36 -1.86
C TYR A 54 -0.35 6.73 -2.31
N PHE A 55 -0.03 7.77 -1.56
CA PHE A 55 -0.43 9.15 -1.82
C PHE A 55 0.73 9.91 -2.44
N PHE A 56 0.44 10.78 -3.42
CA PHE A 56 1.42 11.62 -4.08
C PHE A 56 0.79 12.92 -4.58
N ASP A 57 1.63 13.93 -4.76
CA ASP A 57 1.29 15.22 -5.35
C ASP A 57 1.69 15.24 -6.82
N ILE A 58 0.92 15.94 -7.65
CA ILE A 58 1.16 16.12 -9.09
C ILE A 58 1.16 17.61 -9.48
N SER A 59 1.26 18.51 -8.50
CA SER A 59 1.19 19.95 -8.70
C SER A 59 2.19 20.46 -9.75
N GLU A 60 3.34 19.80 -9.89
CA GLU A 60 4.34 20.05 -10.93
C GLU A 60 3.86 19.65 -12.34
N LEU A 61 3.13 18.54 -12.48
CA LEU A 61 2.55 18.10 -13.74
C LEU A 61 1.41 19.05 -14.15
N VAL A 62 0.57 19.42 -13.19
CA VAL A 62 -0.51 20.40 -13.39
C VAL A 62 0.04 21.76 -13.83
N ALA A 63 1.14 22.22 -13.22
CA ALA A 63 1.82 23.45 -13.62
C ALA A 63 2.39 23.38 -15.06
N ALA A 64 2.76 22.18 -15.52
CA ALA A 64 3.17 21.90 -16.89
C ALA A 64 2.00 21.69 -17.87
N GLY A 65 0.75 21.75 -17.39
CA GLY A 65 -0.46 21.58 -18.20
C GLY A 65 -0.90 20.12 -18.40
N GLN A 66 -0.33 19.18 -17.63
CA GLN A 66 -0.74 17.79 -17.60
C GLN A 66 -1.85 17.55 -16.58
N THR A 67 -2.53 16.41 -16.70
CA THR A 67 -3.61 15.99 -15.80
C THR A 67 -3.32 14.61 -15.20
N ILE A 68 -4.20 14.17 -14.29
CA ILE A 68 -4.16 12.82 -13.74
C ILE A 68 -4.24 11.72 -14.81
N ASP A 69 -4.86 12.02 -15.95
CA ASP A 69 -5.02 11.08 -17.08
C ASP A 69 -3.69 10.84 -17.82
N ASP A 70 -2.70 11.71 -17.62
CA ASP A 70 -1.35 11.57 -18.21
C ASP A 70 -0.44 10.65 -17.37
N ILE A 71 -0.91 10.19 -16.21
CA ILE A 71 -0.15 9.33 -15.30
C ILE A 71 -0.43 7.87 -15.60
N THR A 72 0.64 7.09 -15.72
CA THR A 72 0.55 5.64 -15.91
C THR A 72 1.15 4.90 -14.73
N ILE A 73 0.61 3.72 -14.44
CA ILE A 73 1.05 2.86 -13.35
C ILE A 73 1.50 1.53 -13.94
N GLU A 74 2.69 1.09 -13.54
CA GLU A 74 3.26 -0.18 -13.97
C GLU A 74 3.62 -1.03 -12.75
N VAL A 75 3.26 -2.32 -12.79
CA VAL A 75 3.67 -3.31 -11.78
C VAL A 75 4.87 -4.09 -12.32
N TYR A 76 6.03 -3.86 -11.71
CA TYR A 76 7.27 -4.56 -12.09
C TYR A 76 7.40 -5.93 -11.43
N TYR A 77 6.91 -6.07 -10.20
CA TYR A 77 6.94 -7.32 -9.45
C TYR A 77 5.77 -7.39 -8.47
N ASP A 78 5.11 -8.54 -8.46
CA ASP A 78 4.08 -8.90 -7.50
C ASP A 78 4.38 -10.31 -6.94
N GLU A 79 4.67 -10.37 -5.64
CA GLU A 79 4.94 -11.63 -4.96
C GLU A 79 3.71 -12.54 -4.93
N ASN A 80 2.49 -11.98 -4.79
CA ASN A 80 1.29 -12.80 -4.71
C ASN A 80 0.98 -13.53 -6.01
N ASP A 81 1.20 -12.87 -7.16
CA ASP A 81 1.13 -13.51 -8.45
C ASP A 81 2.25 -14.56 -8.62
N ALA A 82 3.51 -14.16 -8.37
CA ALA A 82 4.67 -15.00 -8.60
C ALA A 82 4.70 -16.26 -7.73
N ALA A 83 4.30 -16.16 -6.46
CA ALA A 83 4.40 -17.27 -5.50
C ALA A 83 3.08 -18.04 -5.32
N TYR A 84 1.92 -17.39 -5.49
CA TYR A 84 0.62 -17.97 -5.14
C TYR A 84 -0.43 -17.94 -6.26
N GLY A 85 -0.11 -17.35 -7.43
CA GLY A 85 -1.02 -17.27 -8.59
C GLY A 85 -2.28 -16.44 -8.33
N LYS A 86 -2.20 -15.49 -7.40
CA LYS A 86 -3.32 -14.60 -7.01
C LYS A 86 -2.86 -13.16 -7.10
N PRO A 87 -2.82 -12.56 -8.30
CA PRO A 87 -2.26 -11.24 -8.47
C PRO A 87 -2.98 -10.20 -7.61
N ALA A 88 -2.19 -9.32 -7.02
CA ALA A 88 -2.68 -8.08 -6.43
C ALA A 88 -3.28 -7.20 -7.54
N THR A 89 -4.25 -6.38 -7.18
CA THR A 89 -4.89 -5.42 -8.06
C THR A 89 -4.49 -4.02 -7.67
N ILE A 90 -4.29 -3.17 -8.67
CA ILE A 90 -3.94 -1.77 -8.50
C ILE A 90 -5.05 -0.91 -9.13
N SER A 91 -5.47 0.14 -8.44
CA SER A 91 -6.41 1.11 -9.03
C SER A 91 -5.68 2.07 -9.97
N GLU A 92 -6.42 2.67 -10.88
CA GLU A 92 -6.00 3.93 -11.51
C GLU A 92 -5.74 5.00 -10.44
N PRO A 93 -4.98 6.08 -10.75
CA PRO A 93 -4.88 7.23 -9.87
C PRO A 93 -6.26 7.83 -9.58
N LEU A 94 -6.56 8.09 -8.31
CA LEU A 94 -7.84 8.65 -7.88
C LEU A 94 -7.64 9.99 -7.18
N THR A 95 -8.43 10.99 -7.54
CA THR A 95 -8.50 12.27 -6.83
C THR A 95 -9.27 12.11 -5.52
N GLY A 96 -8.60 12.31 -4.39
CA GLY A 96 -9.20 12.49 -3.07
C GLY A 96 -9.55 13.95 -2.79
N THR A 97 -10.10 14.25 -1.61
CA THR A 97 -10.48 15.63 -1.23
C THR A 97 -9.30 16.60 -1.25
N GLU A 98 -8.06 16.13 -1.08
CA GLU A 98 -6.85 16.97 -1.10
C GLU A 98 -5.59 16.29 -1.70
N GLU A 99 -5.62 14.99 -2.04
CA GLU A 99 -4.44 14.23 -2.53
C GLU A 99 -4.83 13.18 -3.58
N ILE A 100 -3.90 12.83 -4.47
CA ILE A 100 -4.08 11.71 -5.41
C ILE A 100 -3.54 10.44 -4.76
N CYS A 101 -4.27 9.33 -4.93
CA CYS A 101 -3.84 8.05 -4.38
C CYS A 101 -4.07 6.88 -5.33
N ILE A 102 -3.29 5.83 -5.10
CA ILE A 102 -3.46 4.51 -5.71
C ILE A 102 -3.77 3.51 -4.62
N THR A 103 -4.77 2.66 -4.82
CA THR A 103 -5.12 1.57 -3.90
C THR A 103 -4.61 0.25 -4.43
N LEU A 104 -3.79 -0.45 -3.66
CA LEU A 104 -3.42 -1.84 -3.92
C LEU A 104 -4.32 -2.77 -3.11
N ARG A 105 -4.80 -3.87 -3.71
CA ARG A 105 -5.76 -4.82 -3.11
C ARG A 105 -5.43 -6.27 -3.42
#